data_AF-A0A661G5N0-F1
#
_entry.id   AF-A0A661G5N0-F1
#
_cell.length_a   1.000
_cell.length_b   1.000
_cell.length_c   1.000
_cell.angle_alpha   90.00
_cell.angle_beta   90.00
_cell.angle_gamma   90.00
#
_symmetry.space_group_name_H-M   'P 1'
#
loop_
_entity.id
_entity.type
_entity.pdbx_description
1 polymer ?
#
loop_
_entity_poly.entity_id
_entity_poly.type
_entity_poly.pdbx_seq_one_letter_code
_entity_poly.pdbx_strand_id
1 'polypeptide(L)'
;MENNLSTATKLTIALRPLFSFGWRMLLMLIVCRIIFVAWQWQRIVDADTLGSIFFQGLKIDLVLLGLMLSIPALFFPVLASNRFLVPAWRGLLKVCLPAALLVIVLMECSTPSFVDQFDSRPNILFLEYLVHPRDVGAMLWTAYKPPIVFAVLFVLTVTLVNSRQIGRLVTPIRPTGVVPSILVTPVLLILCLGLIRSTLDNHPVDAGTIAVSSDALVTDLALSSAFNALYTTDKTRQGSKASVSKLAADE
;
A
#
# COMPACT_ATOMS: atom_id res chain seq x y z
N MET A 1 -39.93 -8.05 1.28
CA MET A 1 -39.52 -6.64 1.11
C MET A 1 -38.13 -6.54 0.45
N GLU A 2 -37.90 -7.31 -0.62
CA GLU A 2 -36.67 -7.17 -1.41
C GLU A 2 -36.92 -6.11 -2.49
N ASN A 3 -35.99 -5.15 -2.62
CA ASN A 3 -35.64 -4.50 -3.91
C ASN A 3 -36.17 -3.08 -4.27
N ASN A 4 -36.36 -2.15 -3.34
CA ASN A 4 -36.61 -0.72 -3.67
C ASN A 4 -35.36 0.18 -3.75
N LEU A 5 -34.15 -0.40 -3.74
CA LEU A 5 -32.92 0.38 -3.90
C LEU A 5 -32.62 0.58 -5.39
N SER A 6 -32.53 1.83 -5.81
CA SER A 6 -32.03 2.19 -7.14
C SER A 6 -30.65 1.56 -7.38
N THR A 7 -30.38 1.17 -8.63
CA THR A 7 -29.09 0.62 -9.06
C THR A 7 -27.92 1.53 -8.65
N ALA A 8 -28.11 2.85 -8.73
CA ALA A 8 -27.11 3.82 -8.29
C ALA A 8 -26.79 3.69 -6.79
N THR A 9 -27.81 3.50 -5.94
CA THR A 9 -27.62 3.35 -4.50
C THR A 9 -26.94 2.02 -4.15
N LYS A 10 -27.22 0.94 -4.88
CA LYS A 10 -26.51 -0.33 -4.69
C LYS A 10 -25.03 -0.20 -5.03
N LEU A 11 -24.73 0.53 -6.12
CA LEU A 11 -23.37 0.78 -6.56
C LEU A 11 -22.59 1.63 -5.54
N THR A 12 -23.18 2.72 -5.04
CA THR A 12 -22.52 3.57 -4.04
C THR A 12 -22.22 2.80 -2.75
N ILE A 13 -23.15 1.94 -2.31
CA ILE A 13 -22.93 1.05 -1.16
C ILE A 13 -21.78 0.07 -1.44
N ALA A 14 -21.69 -0.48 -2.65
CA ALA A 14 -20.63 -1.43 -3.03
C ALA A 14 -19.23 -0.79 -3.12
N LEU A 15 -19.15 0.48 -3.51
CA LEU A 15 -17.88 1.21 -3.64
C LEU A 15 -17.42 1.90 -2.35
N ARG A 16 -18.34 2.20 -1.43
CA ARG A 16 -18.04 2.89 -0.15
C ARG A 16 -16.90 2.26 0.66
N PRO A 17 -16.73 0.93 0.76
CA PRO A 17 -15.58 0.34 1.44
C PRO A 17 -14.23 0.72 0.82
N LEU A 18 -14.16 0.82 -0.51
CA LEU A 18 -12.92 1.15 -1.25
C LEU A 18 -12.49 2.59 -0.97
N PHE A 19 -13.43 3.55 -1.08
CA PHE A 19 -13.16 4.94 -0.76
C PHE A 19 -12.77 5.12 0.71
N SER A 20 -13.48 4.44 1.62
CA SER A 20 -13.20 4.51 3.05
C SER A 20 -11.82 3.93 3.40
N PHE A 21 -11.39 2.86 2.72
CA PHE A 21 -10.04 2.31 2.84
C PHE A 21 -8.99 3.30 2.34
N GLY A 22 -9.17 3.86 1.13
CA GLY A 22 -8.20 4.77 0.54
C GLY A 22 -7.95 6.01 1.40
N TRP A 23 -9.02 6.61 1.93
CA TRP A 23 -8.90 7.74 2.85
C TRP A 23 -8.11 7.39 4.11
N ARG A 24 -8.40 6.26 4.76
CA ARG A 24 -7.68 5.82 5.96
C ARG A 24 -6.21 5.54 5.70
N MET A 25 -5.90 4.91 4.56
CA MET A 25 -4.53 4.61 4.15
C MET A 25 -3.71 5.87 3.93
N LEU A 26 -4.24 6.85 3.18
CA LEU A 26 -3.56 8.12 2.92
C LEU A 26 -3.35 8.92 4.21
N LEU A 27 -4.37 9.00 5.08
CA LEU A 27 -4.24 9.67 6.37
C LEU A 27 -3.17 9.01 7.26
N MET A 28 -3.09 7.69 7.24
CA MET A 28 -2.08 6.97 8.01
C MET A 28 -0.67 7.30 7.49
N LEU A 29 -0.46 7.20 6.18
CA LEU A 29 0.84 7.46 5.55
C LEU A 29 1.30 8.90 5.72
N ILE A 30 0.40 9.88 5.60
CA ILE A 30 0.77 11.29 5.78
C ILE A 30 1.14 11.60 7.24
N VAL A 31 0.44 11.02 8.20
CA VAL A 31 0.78 11.16 9.64
C VAL A 31 2.13 10.54 9.92
N CYS A 32 2.40 9.32 9.43
CA CYS A 32 3.72 8.69 9.55
C CYS A 32 4.81 9.58 8.92
N ARG A 33 4.59 10.10 7.72
CA ARG A 33 5.54 10.99 7.05
C ARG A 33 5.84 12.25 7.86
N ILE A 34 4.82 12.90 8.42
CA ILE A 34 5.01 14.08 9.28
C ILE A 34 5.87 13.72 10.50
N ILE A 35 5.59 12.59 11.16
CA ILE A 35 6.36 12.12 12.32
C ILE A 35 7.83 11.88 11.93
N PHE A 36 8.09 11.22 10.79
CA PHE A 36 9.45 10.96 10.33
C PHE A 36 10.21 12.22 9.88
N VAL A 37 9.52 13.15 9.23
CA VAL A 37 10.09 14.46 8.86
C VAL A 37 10.44 15.26 10.11
N ALA A 38 9.58 15.24 11.14
CA ALA A 38 9.87 15.89 12.40
C ALA A 38 11.06 15.25 13.14
N TRP A 39 11.20 13.92 13.05
CA TRP A 39 12.32 13.19 13.64
C TRP A 39 13.65 13.49 12.93
N GLN A 40 13.64 13.57 11.60
CA GLN A 40 14.83 13.80 10.76
C GLN A 40 14.98 15.26 10.32
N TRP A 41 14.47 16.20 11.13
CA TRP A 41 14.33 17.60 10.76
C TRP A 41 15.62 18.25 10.27
N GLN A 42 16.74 18.00 10.96
CA GLN A 42 18.04 18.60 10.61
C GLN A 42 18.48 18.22 9.19
N ARG A 43 18.47 16.92 8.85
CA ARG A 43 18.85 16.41 7.53
C ARG A 43 17.98 16.97 6.40
N ILE A 44 16.71 17.21 6.68
CA ILE A 44 15.74 17.68 5.68
C ILE A 44 15.92 19.17 5.39
N VAL A 45 16.18 19.97 6.43
CA VAL A 45 16.45 21.41 6.30
C VAL A 45 17.77 21.63 5.56
N ASP A 46 18.81 20.86 5.91
CA ASP A 46 20.13 20.98 5.27
C ASP A 46 20.08 20.65 3.77
N ALA A 47 19.16 19.77 3.36
CA ALA A 47 18.97 19.38 1.97
C ALA A 47 17.91 20.22 1.21
N ASP A 48 17.20 21.14 1.87
CA ASP A 48 16.09 21.95 1.31
C ASP A 48 15.03 21.13 0.54
N THR A 49 14.67 19.96 1.07
CA THR A 49 13.84 18.95 0.37
C THR A 49 12.40 18.85 0.85
N LEU A 50 11.99 19.67 1.83
CA LEU A 50 10.72 19.52 2.54
C LEU A 50 9.51 19.47 1.60
N GLY A 51 9.41 20.43 0.65
CA GLY A 51 8.31 20.46 -0.31
C GLY A 51 8.28 19.20 -1.19
N SER A 52 9.44 18.81 -1.71
CA SER A 52 9.58 17.64 -2.58
C SER A 52 9.19 16.34 -1.86
N ILE A 53 9.57 16.16 -0.58
CA ILE A 53 9.20 14.99 0.22
C ILE A 53 7.68 14.82 0.31
N PHE A 54 6.93 15.90 0.54
CA PHE A 54 5.47 15.82 0.64
C PHE A 54 4.79 15.65 -0.72
N PHE A 55 5.20 16.39 -1.75
CA PHE A 55 4.59 16.29 -3.07
C PHE A 55 4.88 14.94 -3.74
N GLN A 56 6.14 14.51 -3.73
CA GLN A 56 6.51 13.22 -4.31
C GLN A 56 5.99 12.07 -3.46
N GLY A 57 6.01 12.22 -2.13
CA GLY A 57 5.46 11.21 -1.25
C GLY A 57 3.96 11.01 -1.41
N LEU A 58 3.18 12.08 -1.57
CA LEU A 58 1.74 11.96 -1.85
C LEU A 58 1.49 11.25 -3.18
N LYS A 59 2.29 11.56 -4.22
CA LYS A 59 2.19 10.86 -5.51
C LYS A 59 2.41 9.36 -5.34
N ILE A 60 3.41 8.95 -4.57
CA ILE A 60 3.71 7.54 -4.32
C ILE A 60 2.64 6.86 -3.46
N ASP A 61 2.08 7.57 -2.47
CA ASP A 61 0.97 7.04 -1.68
C ASP A 61 -0.27 6.79 -2.56
N LEU A 62 -0.52 7.65 -3.55
CA LEU A 62 -1.58 7.47 -4.55
C LEU A 62 -1.30 6.28 -5.48
N VAL A 63 -0.04 6.08 -5.91
CA VAL A 63 0.36 4.89 -6.69
C VAL A 63 0.11 3.62 -5.89
N LEU A 64 0.56 3.57 -4.63
CA LEU A 64 0.35 2.43 -3.74
C LEU A 64 -1.16 2.17 -3.52
N LEU A 65 -1.95 3.23 -3.37
CA LEU A 65 -3.41 3.12 -3.27
C LEU A 65 -4.02 2.52 -4.55
N GLY A 66 -3.60 3.00 -5.72
CA GLY A 66 -4.04 2.48 -7.01
C GLY A 66 -3.71 1.00 -7.20
N LEU A 67 -2.49 0.58 -6.82
CA LEU A 67 -2.07 -0.81 -6.83
C LEU A 67 -2.96 -1.67 -5.92
N MET A 68 -3.21 -1.23 -4.68
CA MET A 68 -4.05 -1.97 -3.73
C MET A 68 -5.52 -2.04 -4.15
N LEU A 69 -6.06 -0.97 -4.75
CA LEU A 69 -7.44 -0.93 -5.24
C LEU A 69 -7.64 -1.65 -6.58
N SER A 70 -6.57 -1.86 -7.37
CA SER A 70 -6.66 -2.58 -8.64
C SER A 70 -7.15 -4.02 -8.46
N ILE A 71 -6.75 -4.69 -7.38
CA ILE A 71 -7.16 -6.06 -7.05
C ILE A 71 -8.68 -6.14 -6.89
N PRO A 72 -9.32 -5.43 -5.94
CA PRO A 72 -10.77 -5.47 -5.81
C PRO A 72 -11.49 -4.90 -7.04
N ALA A 73 -10.92 -3.91 -7.74
CA ALA A 73 -11.52 -3.38 -8.97
C ALA A 73 -11.63 -4.43 -10.08
N LEU A 74 -10.62 -5.29 -10.24
CA LEU A 74 -10.61 -6.36 -11.25
C LEU A 74 -11.67 -7.43 -10.97
N PHE A 75 -11.88 -7.76 -9.68
CA PHE A 75 -12.87 -8.76 -9.28
C PHE A 75 -14.30 -8.23 -9.13
N PHE A 76 -14.48 -6.90 -9.12
CA PHE A 76 -15.77 -6.23 -9.00
C PHE A 76 -16.84 -6.73 -9.99
N PRO A 77 -16.60 -6.79 -11.32
CA PRO A 77 -17.63 -7.17 -12.29
C PRO A 77 -18.11 -8.61 -12.13
N VAL A 78 -17.26 -9.50 -11.65
CA VAL A 78 -17.60 -10.92 -11.49
C VAL A 78 -18.30 -11.13 -10.15
N LEU A 79 -17.71 -10.65 -9.07
CA LEU A 79 -18.15 -11.00 -7.72
C LEU A 79 -19.33 -10.13 -7.23
N ALA A 80 -19.43 -8.86 -7.61
CA ALA A 80 -20.49 -7.97 -7.13
C ALA A 80 -21.82 -8.12 -7.92
N SER A 81 -21.78 -8.76 -9.10
CA SER A 81 -22.90 -8.81 -10.03
C SER A 81 -24.03 -9.77 -9.61
N ASN A 82 -23.69 -10.93 -9.07
CA ASN A 82 -24.64 -12.02 -8.82
C ASN A 82 -24.91 -12.22 -7.31
N ARG A 83 -26.17 -12.48 -6.92
CA ARG A 83 -26.57 -12.79 -5.54
C ARG A 83 -25.75 -13.92 -4.91
N PHE A 84 -25.37 -14.93 -5.70
CA PHE A 84 -24.56 -16.06 -5.24
C PHE A 84 -23.09 -15.69 -4.99
N LEU A 85 -22.56 -14.69 -5.71
CA LEU A 85 -21.14 -14.29 -5.63
C LEU A 85 -20.90 -13.10 -4.70
N VAL A 86 -21.94 -12.32 -4.37
CA VAL A 86 -21.84 -11.20 -3.42
C VAL A 86 -21.28 -11.61 -2.05
N PRO A 87 -21.57 -12.78 -1.46
CA PRO A 87 -20.89 -13.22 -0.25
C PRO A 87 -19.38 -13.35 -0.41
N ALA A 88 -18.91 -13.86 -1.56
CA ALA A 88 -17.50 -13.94 -1.89
C ALA A 88 -16.89 -12.55 -2.10
N TRP A 89 -17.59 -11.62 -2.76
CA TRP A 89 -17.17 -10.21 -2.85
C TRP A 89 -16.98 -9.59 -1.45
N ARG A 90 -17.95 -9.81 -0.56
CA ARG A 90 -17.88 -9.33 0.81
C ARG A 90 -16.70 -9.95 1.58
N GLY A 91 -16.46 -11.24 1.39
CA GLY A 91 -15.31 -11.95 1.97
C GLY A 91 -13.99 -11.36 1.48
N LEU A 92 -13.84 -11.19 0.17
CA LEU A 92 -12.67 -10.58 -0.45
C LEU A 92 -12.39 -9.20 0.15
N LEU A 93 -13.38 -8.30 0.22
CA LEU A 93 -13.18 -6.96 0.80
C LEU A 93 -12.85 -6.99 2.29
N LYS A 94 -13.49 -7.89 3.07
CA LYS A 94 -13.25 -8.03 4.52
C LYS A 94 -11.85 -8.55 4.85
N VAL A 95 -11.21 -9.29 3.94
CA VAL A 95 -9.86 -9.82 4.14
C VAL A 95 -8.83 -8.92 3.47
N CYS A 96 -9.01 -8.63 2.19
CA CYS A 96 -8.05 -7.91 1.36
C CYS A 96 -7.78 -6.49 1.88
N LEU A 97 -8.82 -5.68 2.17
CA LEU A 97 -8.61 -4.29 2.60
C LEU A 97 -7.96 -4.20 4.00
N PRO A 98 -8.39 -4.97 5.01
CA PRO A 98 -7.69 -4.96 6.30
C PRO A 98 -6.28 -5.55 6.23
N ALA A 99 -6.06 -6.61 5.45
CA ALA A 99 -4.73 -7.18 5.27
C ALA A 99 -3.77 -6.18 4.60
N ALA A 100 -4.21 -5.47 3.57
CA ALA A 100 -3.41 -4.44 2.92
C ALA A 100 -3.00 -3.33 3.91
N LEU A 101 -3.94 -2.83 4.72
CA LEU A 101 -3.61 -1.83 5.74
C LEU A 101 -2.68 -2.37 6.82
N LEU A 102 -2.88 -3.64 7.25
CA LEU A 102 -1.99 -4.29 8.22
C LEU A 102 -0.55 -4.31 7.72
N VAL A 103 -0.33 -4.71 6.46
CA VAL A 103 1.02 -4.77 5.87
C VAL A 103 1.64 -3.37 5.82
N ILE A 104 0.89 -2.36 5.39
CA ILE A 104 1.38 -0.97 5.33
C ILE A 104 1.76 -0.46 6.72
N VAL A 105 0.89 -0.65 7.71
CA VAL A 105 1.14 -0.17 9.09
C VAL A 105 2.31 -0.92 9.72
N LEU A 106 2.42 -2.24 9.48
CA LEU A 106 3.55 -3.03 9.95
C LEU A 106 4.88 -2.49 9.39
N MET A 107 4.92 -2.20 8.09
CA MET A 107 6.09 -1.63 7.44
C MET A 107 6.46 -0.27 8.05
N GLU A 108 5.52 0.66 8.17
CA GLU A 108 5.79 1.97 8.77
C GLU A 108 6.18 1.88 10.26
N CYS A 109 5.64 0.92 11.02
CA CYS A 109 6.06 0.67 12.40
C CYS A 109 7.48 0.09 12.52
N SER A 110 7.96 -0.61 11.49
CA SER A 110 9.34 -1.12 11.45
C SER A 110 10.36 -0.07 11.03
N THR A 111 9.91 1.03 10.40
CA THR A 111 10.76 2.10 9.89
C THR A 111 11.72 2.70 10.93
N PRO A 112 11.33 3.04 12.17
CA PRO A 112 12.27 3.58 13.15
C PRO A 112 13.47 2.66 13.40
N SER A 113 13.23 1.37 13.62
CA SER A 113 14.30 0.40 13.86
C SER A 113 15.16 0.15 12.62
N PHE A 114 14.58 0.24 11.43
CA PHE A 114 15.30 0.12 10.17
C PHE A 114 16.19 1.34 9.89
N VAL A 115 15.72 2.53 10.21
CA VAL A 115 16.50 3.77 10.11
C VAL A 115 17.70 3.73 11.07
N ASP A 116 17.51 3.29 12.31
CA ASP A 116 18.61 3.23 13.29
C ASP A 116 19.72 2.22 12.89
N GLN A 117 19.37 1.13 12.20
CA GLN A 117 20.33 0.07 11.84
C GLN A 117 20.93 0.22 10.44
N PHE A 118 20.10 0.63 9.47
CA PHE A 118 20.43 0.60 8.05
C PHE A 118 20.33 1.97 7.37
N ASP A 119 20.04 3.04 8.14
CA ASP A 119 19.84 4.41 7.64
C ASP A 119 18.93 4.46 6.39
N SER A 120 17.93 3.59 6.36
CA SER A 120 17.02 3.42 5.22
C SER A 120 15.64 2.96 5.69
N ARG A 121 14.63 3.17 4.85
CA ARG A 121 13.30 2.61 5.11
C ARG A 121 13.26 1.11 4.78
N PRO A 122 12.25 0.36 5.29
CA PRO A 122 12.04 -1.02 4.91
C PRO A 122 12.03 -1.20 3.39
N ASN A 123 12.96 -2.04 2.91
CA ASN A 123 13.20 -2.33 1.50
C ASN A 123 13.29 -3.86 1.30
N ILE A 124 13.89 -4.33 0.21
CA ILE A 124 14.08 -5.77 -0.03
C ILE A 124 14.74 -6.53 1.14
N LEU A 125 15.64 -5.90 1.90
CA LEU A 125 16.26 -6.51 3.09
C LEU A 125 15.22 -6.87 4.14
N PHE A 126 14.17 -6.06 4.30
CA PHE A 126 13.06 -6.37 5.20
C PHE A 126 12.36 -7.68 4.81
N LEU A 127 12.15 -7.90 3.50
CA LEU A 127 11.53 -9.13 3.00
C LEU A 127 12.46 -10.33 3.16
N GLU A 128 13.77 -10.14 2.95
CA GLU A 128 14.77 -11.18 3.16
C GLU A 128 14.84 -11.62 4.62
N TYR A 129 14.76 -10.67 5.56
CA TYR A 129 14.67 -10.96 6.99
C TYR A 129 13.38 -11.70 7.37
N LEU A 130 12.26 -11.47 6.67
CA LEU A 130 11.03 -12.23 6.88
C LEU A 130 11.15 -13.70 6.45
N VAL A 131 12.07 -14.05 5.55
CA VAL A 131 12.35 -15.45 5.18
C VAL A 131 13.05 -16.20 6.32
N HIS A 132 13.78 -15.47 7.19
CA HIS A 132 14.50 -16.02 8.35
C HIS A 132 13.91 -15.52 9.69
N PRO A 133 12.62 -15.81 9.99
CA PRO A 133 11.91 -15.18 11.10
C PRO A 133 12.42 -15.61 12.47
N ARG A 134 13.03 -16.80 12.59
CA ARG A 134 13.56 -17.30 13.87
C ARG A 134 14.78 -16.50 14.32
N ASP A 135 15.72 -16.29 13.40
CA ASP A 135 17.01 -15.68 13.71
C ASP A 135 16.84 -14.17 13.93
N VAL A 136 16.07 -13.52 13.04
CA VAL A 136 15.77 -12.10 13.12
C VAL A 136 14.84 -11.79 14.29
N GLY A 137 13.84 -12.65 14.53
CA GLY A 137 12.89 -12.48 15.64
C GLY A 137 13.57 -12.56 17.01
N ALA A 138 14.51 -13.49 17.19
CA ALA A 138 15.29 -13.59 18.42
C ALA A 138 16.19 -12.37 18.63
N MET A 139 16.88 -11.91 17.58
CA MET A 139 17.73 -10.72 17.63
C MET A 139 16.93 -9.46 17.98
N LEU A 140 15.82 -9.22 17.27
CA LEU A 140 14.91 -8.10 17.52
C LEU A 140 14.33 -8.15 18.94
N TRP A 141 13.92 -9.33 19.42
CA TRP A 141 13.40 -9.48 20.78
C TRP A 141 14.47 -9.21 21.84
N THR A 142 15.75 -9.44 21.59
CA THR A 142 16.80 -9.09 22.55
C THR A 142 17.09 -7.59 22.58
N ALA A 143 17.11 -6.92 21.42
CA ALA A 143 17.56 -5.54 21.29
C ALA A 143 16.43 -4.47 21.33
N TYR A 144 15.20 -4.81 20.93
CA TYR A 144 14.12 -3.83 20.68
C TYR A 144 12.77 -4.19 21.34
N LYS A 145 12.77 -4.76 22.56
CA LYS A 145 11.52 -5.20 23.23
C LYS A 145 10.42 -4.13 23.30
N PRO A 146 10.67 -2.90 23.82
CA PRO A 146 9.59 -1.92 23.97
C PRO A 146 9.01 -1.44 22.63
N PRO A 147 9.83 -1.09 21.61
CA PRO A 147 9.33 -0.75 20.28
C PRO A 147 8.52 -1.88 19.63
N ILE A 148 8.93 -3.14 19.79
CA ILE A 148 8.19 -4.29 19.25
C ILE A 148 6.82 -4.42 19.90
N VAL A 149 6.74 -4.34 21.23
CA VAL A 149 5.46 -4.44 21.94
C VAL A 149 4.52 -3.31 21.51
N PHE A 150 5.03 -2.08 21.41
CA PHE A 150 4.24 -0.95 20.94
C PHE A 150 3.77 -1.16 19.49
N ALA A 151 4.67 -1.56 18.58
CA ALA A 151 4.35 -1.82 17.19
C ALA A 151 3.27 -2.91 17.04
N VAL A 152 3.41 -4.02 17.77
CA VAL A 152 2.43 -5.12 17.74
C VAL A 152 1.06 -4.65 18.24
N LEU A 153 1.01 -3.96 19.39
CA LEU A 153 -0.25 -3.45 19.94
C LEU A 153 -0.91 -2.43 19.01
N PHE A 154 -0.11 -1.55 18.41
CA PHE A 154 -0.58 -0.54 17.49
C PHE A 154 -1.12 -1.15 16.18
N VAL A 155 -0.35 -2.01 15.53
CA VAL A 155 -0.74 -2.76 14.31
C VAL A 155 -2.03 -3.55 14.58
N LEU A 156 -2.10 -4.25 15.71
CA LEU A 156 -3.28 -5.05 16.09
C LEU A 156 -4.50 -4.15 16.31
N THR A 157 -4.35 -3.04 17.02
CA THR A 157 -5.45 -2.09 17.27
C THR A 157 -5.97 -1.49 15.98
N VAL A 158 -5.09 -0.96 15.12
CA VAL A 158 -5.45 -0.35 13.84
C VAL A 158 -6.13 -1.38 12.93
N THR A 159 -5.58 -2.59 12.84
CA THR A 159 -6.15 -3.66 12.01
C THR A 159 -7.52 -4.10 12.52
N LEU A 160 -7.71 -4.28 13.83
CA LEU A 160 -8.99 -4.67 14.39
C LEU A 160 -10.06 -3.59 14.20
N VAL A 161 -9.71 -2.32 14.43
CA VAL A 161 -10.63 -1.19 14.19
C VAL A 161 -11.01 -1.11 12.71
N ASN A 162 -10.02 -1.18 11.81
CA ASN A 162 -10.26 -1.14 10.38
C ASN A 162 -11.10 -2.33 9.89
N SER A 163 -10.81 -3.56 10.36
CA SER A 163 -11.57 -4.76 10.02
C SER A 163 -13.03 -4.66 10.46
N ARG A 164 -13.29 -4.16 11.67
CA ARG A 164 -14.66 -3.91 12.16
C ARG A 164 -15.39 -2.86 11.33
N GLN A 165 -14.72 -1.76 10.98
CA GLN A 165 -15.31 -0.70 10.17
C GLN A 165 -15.62 -1.16 8.75
N ILE A 166 -14.66 -1.81 8.07
CA ILE A 166 -14.87 -2.42 6.75
C ILE A 166 -15.99 -3.46 6.82
N GLY A 167 -16.03 -4.29 7.86
CA GLY A 167 -17.10 -5.26 8.08
C GLY A 167 -18.49 -4.61 8.11
N ARG A 168 -18.65 -3.48 8.79
CA ARG A 168 -19.90 -2.70 8.80
C ARG A 168 -20.27 -2.14 7.43
N LEU A 169 -19.28 -1.66 6.66
CA LEU A 169 -19.51 -1.11 5.31
C LEU A 169 -19.81 -2.18 4.27
N VAL A 170 -19.31 -3.40 4.45
CA VAL A 170 -19.44 -4.51 3.51
C VAL A 170 -20.74 -5.29 3.71
N THR A 171 -21.25 -5.37 4.95
CA THR A 171 -22.50 -6.09 5.29
C THR A 171 -23.73 -5.65 4.48
N PRO A 172 -24.00 -4.35 4.24
CA PRO A 172 -25.17 -3.90 3.48
C PRO A 172 -25.05 -4.11 1.96
N ILE A 173 -23.90 -4.53 1.42
CA ILE A 173 -23.69 -4.64 -0.03
C ILE A 173 -24.68 -5.63 -0.64
N ARG A 174 -25.51 -5.17 -1.58
CA ARG A 174 -26.45 -6.01 -2.35
C ARG A 174 -25.89 -6.26 -3.76
N PRO A 175 -26.33 -7.32 -4.46
CA PRO A 175 -25.97 -7.52 -5.86
C PRO A 175 -26.35 -6.29 -6.68
N THR A 176 -25.37 -5.73 -7.38
CA THR A 176 -25.50 -4.53 -8.21
C THR A 176 -26.14 -4.84 -9.56
N GLY A 177 -26.03 -6.09 -10.03
CA GLY A 177 -26.47 -6.52 -11.35
C GLY A 177 -25.32 -6.49 -12.38
N VAL A 178 -25.39 -7.37 -13.39
CA VAL A 178 -24.30 -7.59 -14.35
C VAL A 178 -23.99 -6.34 -15.17
N VAL A 179 -25.01 -5.72 -15.76
CA VAL A 179 -24.86 -4.53 -16.63
C VAL A 179 -24.20 -3.35 -15.92
N PRO A 180 -24.70 -2.85 -14.76
CA PRO A 180 -24.07 -1.72 -14.08
C PRO A 180 -22.67 -2.05 -13.53
N SER A 181 -22.44 -3.30 -13.11
CA SER A 181 -21.10 -3.74 -12.68
C SER A 181 -20.09 -3.69 -13.82
N ILE A 182 -20.44 -4.21 -14.99
CA ILE A 182 -19.56 -4.18 -16.17
C ILE A 182 -19.31 -2.73 -16.60
N LEU A 183 -20.33 -1.86 -16.56
CA LEU A 183 -20.20 -0.47 -17.00
C LEU A 183 -19.30 0.37 -16.07
N VAL A 184 -19.29 0.08 -14.77
CA VAL A 184 -18.49 0.83 -13.78
C VAL A 184 -17.05 0.33 -13.70
N THR A 185 -16.82 -0.94 -14.01
CA THR A 185 -15.48 -1.54 -13.98
C THR A 185 -14.43 -0.77 -14.81
N PRO A 186 -14.66 -0.40 -16.08
CA PRO A 186 -13.65 0.35 -16.85
C PRO A 186 -13.35 1.70 -16.20
N VAL A 187 -14.34 2.37 -15.61
CA VAL A 187 -14.12 3.63 -14.89
C VAL A 187 -13.23 3.42 -13.66
N LEU A 188 -13.46 2.35 -12.89
CA LEU A 188 -12.61 1.99 -11.75
C LEU A 188 -11.19 1.64 -12.19
N LEU A 189 -11.03 0.88 -13.27
CA LEU A 189 -9.72 0.50 -13.79
C LEU A 189 -8.96 1.72 -14.34
N ILE A 190 -9.63 2.61 -15.07
CA ILE A 190 -9.04 3.88 -15.53
C ILE A 190 -8.61 4.73 -14.34
N LEU A 191 -9.42 4.82 -13.28
CA LEU A 191 -9.05 5.52 -12.06
C LEU A 191 -7.82 4.89 -11.40
N CYS A 192 -7.77 3.56 -11.27
CA CYS A 192 -6.62 2.86 -10.71
C CYS A 192 -5.36 3.07 -11.57
N LEU A 193 -5.48 2.98 -12.90
CA LEU A 193 -4.38 3.22 -13.82
C LEU A 193 -3.90 4.67 -13.78
N GLY A 194 -4.81 5.65 -13.64
CA GLY A 194 -4.46 7.05 -13.44
C GLY A 194 -3.70 7.28 -12.14
N LEU A 195 -4.13 6.64 -11.05
CA LEU A 195 -3.43 6.66 -9.75
C LEU A 195 -2.04 6.01 -9.84
N ILE A 196 -1.93 4.86 -10.51
CA ILE A 196 -0.67 4.12 -10.67
C ILE A 196 0.30 4.89 -11.58
N ARG A 197 -0.21 5.52 -12.64
CA ARG A 197 0.66 6.28 -13.54
C ARG A 197 1.17 7.55 -12.89
N SER A 198 0.33 8.29 -12.14
CA SER A 198 0.65 9.51 -11.32
C SER A 198 1.41 10.65 -12.03
N THR A 199 1.94 10.40 -13.23
CA THR A 199 2.69 11.24 -14.15
C THR A 199 2.30 10.83 -15.57
N LEU A 200 2.09 11.81 -16.46
CA LEU A 200 1.77 11.59 -17.87
C LEU A 200 3.01 11.27 -18.72
N ASP A 201 4.16 11.03 -18.08
CA ASP A 201 5.40 10.72 -18.77
C ASP A 201 5.46 9.24 -19.19
N ASN A 202 6.17 8.98 -20.29
CA ASN A 202 6.23 7.67 -20.96
C ASN A 202 7.10 6.62 -20.25
N HIS A 203 7.63 6.94 -19.06
CA HIS A 203 8.46 6.01 -18.28
C HIS A 203 7.69 5.49 -17.06
N PRO A 204 7.83 4.19 -16.70
CA PRO A 204 7.37 3.68 -15.42
C PRO A 204 7.88 4.57 -14.28
N VAL A 205 7.14 4.65 -13.18
CA VAL A 205 7.57 5.39 -11.98
C VAL A 205 8.83 4.73 -11.43
N ASP A 206 9.99 5.21 -11.87
CA ASP A 206 11.30 4.77 -11.41
C ASP A 206 11.70 5.58 -10.19
N ALA A 207 12.14 4.91 -9.12
CA ALA A 207 12.64 5.57 -7.90
C ALA A 207 13.85 6.48 -8.18
N GLY A 208 14.56 6.28 -9.30
CA GLY A 208 15.64 7.16 -9.76
C GLY A 208 15.15 8.55 -10.20
N THR A 209 13.92 8.65 -10.71
CA THR A 209 13.27 9.92 -11.08
C THR A 209 12.73 10.68 -9.85
N ILE A 210 12.80 10.05 -8.66
CA ILE A 210 12.31 10.54 -7.36
C ILE A 210 13.50 10.82 -6.43
N ALA A 211 14.75 10.77 -6.93
CA ALA A 211 15.91 11.15 -6.13
C ALA A 211 15.80 12.64 -5.75
N VAL A 212 15.43 12.89 -4.49
CA VAL A 212 15.20 14.25 -3.97
C VAL A 212 16.50 14.86 -3.45
N SER A 213 17.37 14.02 -2.90
CA SER A 213 18.64 14.43 -2.30
C SER A 213 19.74 13.41 -2.61
N SER A 214 20.99 13.84 -2.48
CA SER A 214 22.16 12.96 -2.43
C SER A 214 22.18 12.07 -1.19
N ASP A 215 21.42 12.42 -0.15
CA ASP A 215 21.19 11.58 1.03
C ASP A 215 20.11 10.51 0.73
N ALA A 216 20.51 9.24 0.81
CA ALA A 216 19.67 8.09 0.53
C ALA A 216 18.46 8.02 1.49
N LEU A 217 18.63 8.35 2.78
CA LEU A 217 17.53 8.34 3.74
C LEU A 217 16.49 9.43 3.42
N VAL A 218 16.95 10.63 3.04
CA VAL A 218 16.07 11.76 2.69
C VAL A 218 15.24 11.45 1.44
N THR A 219 15.83 10.75 0.48
CA THR A 219 15.08 10.22 -0.67
C THR A 219 14.11 9.12 -0.27
N ASP A 220 14.52 8.18 0.59
CA ASP A 220 13.67 7.12 1.12
C ASP A 220 12.48 7.68 1.94
N LEU A 221 12.64 8.80 2.63
CA LEU A 221 11.57 9.48 3.37
C LEU A 221 10.42 9.96 2.48
N ALA A 222 10.70 10.25 1.21
CA ALA A 222 9.67 10.54 0.22
C ALA A 222 8.89 9.27 -0.15
N LEU A 223 9.52 8.09 -0.12
CA LEU A 223 8.90 6.82 -0.48
C LEU A 223 8.14 6.20 0.71
N SER A 224 6.93 5.69 0.49
CA SER A 224 6.27 4.85 1.51
C SER A 224 6.99 3.50 1.60
N SER A 225 7.11 2.95 2.81
CA SER A 225 7.94 1.77 3.08
C SER A 225 7.46 0.54 2.30
N ALA A 226 6.12 0.37 2.21
CA ALA A 226 5.52 -0.69 1.42
C ALA A 226 5.80 -0.54 -0.09
N PHE A 227 5.83 0.68 -0.62
CA PHE A 227 6.19 0.91 -2.02
C PHE A 227 7.68 0.65 -2.26
N ASN A 228 8.56 1.09 -1.35
CA ASN A 228 10.00 0.88 -1.47
C ASN A 228 10.37 -0.62 -1.51
N ALA A 229 9.76 -1.42 -0.63
CA ALA A 229 9.94 -2.88 -0.61
C ALA A 229 9.46 -3.55 -1.91
N LEU A 230 8.29 -3.17 -2.43
CA LEU A 230 7.78 -3.70 -3.70
C LEU A 230 8.70 -3.33 -4.88
N TYR A 231 9.06 -2.05 -5.00
CA TYR A 231 9.86 -1.54 -6.09
C TYR A 231 11.26 -2.16 -6.13
N THR A 232 11.94 -2.26 -4.98
CA THR A 232 13.29 -2.85 -4.90
C THR A 232 13.29 -4.34 -5.23
N THR A 233 12.23 -5.06 -4.88
CA THR A 233 12.05 -6.48 -5.26
C THR A 233 11.92 -6.65 -6.77
N ASP A 234 11.06 -5.86 -7.41
CA ASP A 234 10.85 -5.93 -8.86
C ASP A 234 12.11 -5.56 -9.64
N LYS A 235 12.83 -4.51 -9.21
CA LYS A 235 14.10 -4.09 -9.81
C LYS A 235 15.17 -5.16 -9.70
N THR A 236 15.30 -5.80 -8.53
CA THR A 236 16.28 -6.89 -8.31
C THR A 236 15.98 -8.09 -9.20
N ARG A 237 14.69 -8.43 -9.36
CA ARG A 237 14.25 -9.52 -10.24
C ARG A 237 14.56 -9.23 -11.71
N GLN A 238 14.38 -7.98 -12.16
CA GLN A 238 14.72 -7.58 -13.53
C GLN A 238 16.24 -7.59 -13.76
N GLY A 239 17.02 -7.09 -12.80
CA GLY A 239 18.49 -7.15 -12.85
C GLY A 239 19.01 -8.58 -12.93
N SER A 240 18.48 -9.49 -12.10
CA SER A 240 18.82 -10.92 -12.14
C SER A 240 18.50 -11.56 -13.49
N LYS A 241 17.32 -11.29 -14.06
CA LYS A 241 16.95 -11.78 -15.40
C LYS A 241 17.86 -11.24 -16.50
N ALA A 242 18.26 -9.96 -16.42
CA ALA A 242 19.17 -9.36 -17.38
C ALA A 242 20.58 -9.96 -17.30
N SER A 243 21.09 -10.22 -16.09
CA SER A 243 22.38 -10.88 -15.89
C SER A 243 22.39 -12.32 -16.42
N VAL A 244 21.33 -13.10 -16.15
CA VAL A 244 21.19 -14.48 -16.68
C VAL A 244 21.11 -14.48 -18.21
N SER A 245 20.40 -13.52 -18.80
CA SER A 245 20.32 -13.38 -20.26
C SER A 245 21.64 -12.97 -20.92
N LYS A 246 22.49 -12.21 -20.23
CA LYS A 246 23.85 -11.89 -20.72
C LYS A 246 24.78 -13.10 -20.67
N LEU A 247 24.74 -13.87 -19.58
CA LEU A 247 25.50 -15.12 -19.44
C LEU A 247 25.10 -16.16 -20.48
N ALA A 248 23.81 -16.26 -20.82
CA ALA A 248 23.31 -17.16 -21.86
C ALA A 248 23.52 -16.66 -23.30
N ALA A 249 23.96 -15.42 -23.49
CA ALA A 249 24.32 -14.86 -24.79
C ALA A 249 25.84 -14.89 -25.05
N ASP A 250 26.63 -15.12 -24.00
CA ASP A 250 28.09 -15.29 -24.06
C ASP A 250 28.51 -16.79 -24.11
N GLU A 251 27.55 -17.74 -24.14
CA GLU A 251 27.73 -19.16 -24.50
C GLU A 251 27.31 -19.43 -25.94
#